data_AF-A0A3M3K9D7-F1
#
_entry.id   AF-A0A3M3K9D7-F1
#
_cell.length_a   1.000
_cell.length_b   1.000
_cell.length_c   1.000
_cell.angle_alpha   90.00
_cell.angle_beta   90.00
_cell.angle_gamma   90.00
#
_symmetry.space_group_name_H-M   'P 1'
#
loop_
_entity.id
_entity.type
_entity.pdbx_description
1 polymer ?
#
loop_
_entity_poly.entity_id
_entity_poly.type
_entity_poly.pdbx_seq_one_letter_code
_entity_poly.pdbx_strand_id
1 'polypeptide(L)'
;MSASLDVLSDLHNAVKSETGSSPSMFKNGSFKSRFDNAKANAARKTSDQIKKAKSEAQAVPDEFTKILNATDHQFNEAVATNRQAHAGSPEMLQYIDGVVTQRASLLDAWYYRVHLKGNMTRLVNKIRSTLSSP
;
A
#
# COMPACT_ATOMS: atom_id res chain seq x y z
N MET A 1 -0.09 12.36 1.98
CA MET A 1 0.35 11.10 2.63
C MET A 1 -0.46 10.73 3.90
N SER A 2 -1.77 10.98 4.01
CA SER A 2 -2.49 10.81 5.30
C SER A 2 -3.35 9.55 5.46
N ALA A 3 -3.87 8.94 4.39
CA ALA A 3 -4.92 7.92 4.54
C ALA A 3 -4.48 6.56 5.13
N SER A 4 -3.17 6.26 5.19
CA SER A 4 -2.68 5.04 5.87
C SER A 4 -2.50 5.24 7.38
N LEU A 5 -2.29 6.50 7.81
CA LEU A 5 -2.25 6.88 9.22
C LEU A 5 -3.65 6.79 9.83
N ASP A 6 -4.70 7.19 9.09
CA ASP A 6 -6.09 7.14 9.58
C ASP A 6 -6.54 5.72 9.94
N VAL A 7 -6.22 4.73 9.10
CA VAL A 7 -6.65 3.34 9.31
C VAL A 7 -5.95 2.69 10.51
N LEU A 8 -4.66 2.95 10.67
CA LEU A 8 -3.91 2.50 11.84
C LEU A 8 -4.33 3.27 13.10
N SER A 9 -4.73 4.53 12.95
CA SER A 9 -5.25 5.35 14.04
C SER A 9 -6.61 4.86 14.52
N ASP A 10 -7.51 4.42 13.65
CA ASP A 10 -8.80 3.83 14.04
C ASP A 10 -8.61 2.54 14.87
N LEU A 11 -7.72 1.65 14.42
CA LEU A 11 -7.34 0.43 15.14
C LEU A 11 -6.63 0.76 16.46
N HIS A 12 -5.69 1.70 16.42
CA HIS A 12 -4.97 2.15 17.60
C HIS A 12 -5.90 2.83 18.60
N ASN A 13 -6.87 3.65 18.17
CA ASN A 13 -7.84 4.31 19.02
C ASN A 13 -8.79 3.31 19.67
N ALA A 14 -9.27 2.32 18.92
CA ALA A 14 -10.08 1.23 19.47
C ALA A 14 -9.34 0.44 20.56
N VAL A 15 -8.01 0.37 20.49
CA VAL A 15 -7.17 -0.26 21.52
C VAL A 15 -6.84 0.74 22.64
N LYS A 16 -6.49 1.98 22.31
CA LYS A 16 -5.98 3.01 23.23
C LYS A 16 -7.07 3.51 24.19
N SER A 17 -8.32 3.60 23.75
CA SER A 17 -9.45 3.89 24.65
C SER A 17 -9.58 2.88 25.79
N GLU A 18 -8.95 1.71 25.67
CA GLU A 18 -8.98 0.60 26.62
C GLU A 18 -7.60 0.33 27.26
N THR A 19 -6.53 1.06 26.89
CA THR A 19 -5.15 0.80 27.38
C THR A 19 -4.89 1.15 28.84
N GLY A 20 -5.89 1.70 29.55
CA GLY A 20 -5.89 1.83 31.01
C GLY A 20 -6.75 0.79 31.73
N SER A 21 -7.36 -0.13 30.99
CA SER A 21 -8.41 -1.03 31.48
C SER A 21 -7.91 -2.46 31.66
N SER A 22 -8.52 -3.18 32.62
CA SER A 22 -8.24 -4.59 32.91
C SER A 22 -8.36 -5.47 31.65
N PRO A 23 -7.53 -6.53 31.51
CA PRO A 23 -7.63 -7.54 30.44
C PRO A 23 -9.04 -8.16 30.25
N SER A 24 -9.94 -8.02 31.22
CA SER A 24 -11.33 -8.46 31.12
C SER A 24 -12.21 -7.59 30.20
N MET A 25 -11.91 -6.30 30.00
CA MET A 25 -12.70 -5.43 29.09
C MET A 25 -12.58 -5.87 27.63
N PHE A 26 -11.43 -6.43 27.28
CA PHE A 26 -11.15 -7.07 26.00
C PHE A 26 -12.00 -8.33 25.71
N LYS A 27 -12.59 -8.95 26.75
CA LYS A 27 -13.53 -10.07 26.64
C LYS A 27 -14.99 -9.60 26.50
N ASN A 28 -15.27 -8.29 26.56
CA ASN A 28 -16.60 -7.71 26.37
C ASN A 28 -17.08 -7.88 24.91
N GLY A 29 -18.30 -8.39 24.72
CA GLY A 29 -18.90 -8.55 23.40
C GLY A 29 -18.99 -7.25 22.58
N SER A 30 -19.18 -6.12 23.25
CA SER A 30 -19.21 -4.80 22.59
C SER A 30 -17.83 -4.38 22.08
N PHE A 31 -16.76 -4.62 22.85
CA PHE A 31 -15.38 -4.40 22.40
C PHE A 31 -15.07 -5.28 21.18
N LYS A 32 -15.37 -6.59 21.27
CA LYS A 32 -15.11 -7.54 20.19
C LYS A 32 -15.80 -7.12 18.88
N SER A 33 -17.07 -6.69 18.96
CA SER A 33 -17.82 -6.21 17.79
C SER A 33 -17.20 -4.94 17.18
N ARG A 34 -16.85 -3.94 18.00
CA ARG A 34 -16.18 -2.71 17.54
C ARG A 34 -14.82 -3.01 16.90
N PHE A 35 -14.04 -3.89 17.52
CA PHE A 35 -12.74 -4.32 17.02
C PHE A 35 -12.85 -5.06 15.67
N ASP A 36 -13.78 -6.00 15.55
CA ASP A 36 -14.00 -6.75 14.30
C ASP A 36 -14.47 -5.83 13.16
N ASN A 37 -15.34 -4.86 13.46
CA ASN A 37 -15.77 -3.85 12.50
C ASN A 37 -14.60 -2.94 12.07
N ALA A 38 -13.80 -2.45 13.02
CA ALA A 38 -12.62 -1.63 12.73
C ALA A 38 -11.62 -2.40 11.85
N LYS A 39 -11.34 -3.66 12.19
CA LYS A 39 -10.50 -4.57 11.40
C LYS A 39 -11.01 -4.75 9.98
N ALA A 40 -12.30 -5.02 9.80
CA ALA A 40 -12.90 -5.23 8.47
C ALA A 40 -12.82 -3.98 7.60
N ASN A 41 -13.16 -2.81 8.17
CA ASN A 41 -13.05 -1.53 7.48
C ASN A 41 -11.62 -1.20 7.09
N ALA A 42 -10.68 -1.43 8.01
CA ALA A 42 -9.26 -1.23 7.79
C ALA A 42 -8.72 -2.13 6.67
N ALA A 43 -9.07 -3.42 6.67
CA ALA A 43 -8.66 -4.37 5.64
C ALA A 43 -9.20 -3.98 4.25
N ARG A 44 -10.45 -3.51 4.17
CA ARG A 44 -11.07 -3.04 2.93
C ARG A 44 -10.36 -1.80 2.38
N LYS A 45 -10.26 -0.73 3.20
CA LYS A 45 -9.61 0.53 2.80
C LYS A 45 -8.18 0.30 2.32
N THR A 46 -7.38 -0.49 3.06
CA THR A 46 -6.01 -0.81 2.67
C THR A 46 -5.95 -1.62 1.37
N SER A 47 -6.86 -2.56 1.16
CA SER A 47 -6.91 -3.35 -0.08
C SER A 47 -7.26 -2.49 -1.30
N ASP A 48 -8.21 -1.57 -1.16
CA ASP A 48 -8.59 -0.63 -2.23
C ASP A 48 -7.42 0.30 -2.59
N GLN A 49 -6.70 0.80 -1.57
CA GLN A 49 -5.50 1.62 -1.77
C GLN A 49 -4.36 0.85 -2.46
N ILE A 50 -4.16 -0.43 -2.13
CA ILE A 50 -3.17 -1.28 -2.80
C ILE A 50 -3.53 -1.47 -4.28
N LYS A 51 -4.81 -1.74 -4.58
CA LYS A 51 -5.29 -1.88 -5.95
C LYS A 51 -5.08 -0.59 -6.75
N LYS A 52 -5.46 0.55 -6.17
CA LYS A 52 -5.27 1.87 -6.78
C LYS A 52 -3.80 2.14 -7.07
N ALA A 53 -2.93 1.99 -6.08
CA ALA A 53 -1.48 2.22 -6.25
C ALA A 53 -0.86 1.28 -7.28
N LYS A 54 -1.28 0.01 -7.32
CA LYS A 54 -0.85 -0.94 -8.36
C LYS A 54 -1.27 -0.47 -9.74
N SER A 55 -2.51 -0.01 -9.89
CA SER A 55 -3.03 0.50 -11.16
C SER A 55 -2.29 1.76 -11.63
N GLU A 56 -1.99 2.68 -10.72
CA GLU A 56 -1.21 3.89 -11.01
C GLU A 56 0.22 3.53 -11.46
N ALA A 57 0.86 2.58 -10.77
CA ALA A 57 2.19 2.10 -11.15
C ALA A 57 2.19 1.38 -12.52
N GLN A 58 1.11 0.67 -12.86
CA GLN A 58 0.95 -0.02 -14.15
C GLN A 58 0.64 0.94 -15.31
N ALA A 59 -0.01 2.08 -15.03
CA ALA A 59 -0.34 3.04 -16.08
C ALA A 59 0.92 3.62 -16.76
N VAL A 60 2.03 3.78 -16.02
CA VAL A 60 3.28 4.32 -16.57
C VAL A 60 3.88 3.45 -17.68
N PRO A 61 4.18 2.15 -17.46
CA PRO A 61 4.68 1.31 -18.53
C PRO A 61 3.65 1.18 -19.66
N ASP A 62 2.36 1.08 -19.37
CA ASP A 62 1.32 0.98 -20.41
C ASP A 62 1.30 2.21 -21.33
N GLU A 63 1.41 3.41 -20.75
CA GLU A 63 1.45 4.66 -21.50
C GLU A 63 2.75 4.84 -22.28
N PHE A 64 3.88 4.43 -21.69
CA PHE A 64 5.19 4.58 -22.30
C PHE A 64 5.39 3.60 -23.47
N THR A 65 4.95 2.35 -23.32
CA THR A 65 5.10 1.33 -24.37
C THR A 65 3.91 1.29 -25.34
N LYS A 66 2.79 1.97 -25.02
CA LYS A 66 1.50 1.86 -25.72
C LYS A 66 0.94 0.43 -25.75
N ILE A 67 1.24 -0.37 -24.73
CA ILE A 67 0.79 -1.76 -24.59
C ILE A 67 -0.01 -1.89 -23.30
N LEU A 68 -1.22 -2.43 -23.37
CA LEU A 68 -2.02 -2.68 -22.17
C LEU A 68 -1.37 -3.80 -21.33
N ASN A 69 -1.22 -3.57 -20.02
CA ASN A 69 -0.53 -4.46 -19.09
C ASN A 69 0.91 -4.77 -19.53
N ALA A 70 1.65 -3.75 -19.94
CA ALA A 70 3.05 -3.87 -20.29
C ALA A 70 3.87 -4.48 -19.14
N THR A 71 4.64 -5.51 -19.46
CA THR A 71 5.54 -6.16 -18.50
C THR A 71 6.75 -5.30 -18.20
N ASP A 72 7.40 -5.57 -17.06
CA ASP A 72 8.67 -4.95 -16.68
C ASP A 72 9.75 -5.12 -17.77
N HIS A 73 9.76 -6.27 -18.45
CA HIS A 73 10.67 -6.52 -19.55
C HIS A 73 10.38 -5.61 -20.74
N GLN A 74 9.12 -5.53 -21.19
CA GLN A 74 8.70 -4.65 -22.28
C GLN A 74 8.97 -3.18 -21.98
N PHE A 75 8.73 -2.75 -20.74
CA PHE A 75 9.05 -1.39 -20.30
C PHE A 75 10.56 -1.10 -20.40
N ASN A 76 11.40 -1.99 -19.86
CA ASN A 76 12.85 -1.81 -19.88
C ASN A 76 13.42 -1.85 -21.31
N GLU A 77 12.90 -2.71 -22.16
CA GLU A 77 13.25 -2.78 -23.58
C GLU A 77 12.86 -1.50 -24.32
N ALA A 78 11.66 -0.96 -24.07
CA ALA A 78 11.22 0.31 -24.63
C ALA A 78 12.10 1.47 -24.15
N VAL A 79 12.49 1.49 -22.87
CA VAL A 79 13.41 2.52 -22.33
C VAL A 79 14.77 2.45 -23.04
N ALA A 80 15.34 1.25 -23.17
CA ALA A 80 16.62 1.07 -23.85
C ALA A 80 16.56 1.51 -25.32
N THR A 81 15.52 1.09 -26.03
CA THR A 81 15.29 1.46 -27.44
C THR A 81 15.13 2.97 -27.61
N ASN A 82 14.32 3.62 -26.77
CA ASN A 82 14.11 5.07 -26.84
C ASN A 82 15.39 5.86 -26.51
N ARG A 83 16.18 5.41 -25.52
CA ARG A 83 17.47 6.04 -25.21
C ARG A 83 18.45 5.97 -26.37
N GLN A 84 18.50 4.83 -27.08
CA GLN A 84 19.35 4.69 -28.26
C GLN A 84 18.86 5.60 -29.41
N ALA A 85 17.56 5.61 -29.68
CA ALA A 85 16.96 6.43 -30.73
C ALA A 85 17.15 7.94 -30.49
N HIS A 86 17.19 8.36 -29.22
CA HIS A 86 17.30 9.75 -28.81
C HIS A 86 18.64 10.10 -28.13
N ALA A 87 19.71 9.32 -28.38
CA ALA A 87 21.00 9.52 -27.72
C ALA A 87 21.59 10.94 -27.93
N GLY A 88 21.23 11.62 -29.03
CA GLY A 88 21.63 12.99 -29.34
C GLY A 88 20.71 14.09 -28.81
N SER A 89 19.63 13.77 -28.10
CA SER A 89 18.68 14.76 -27.56
C SER A 89 18.64 14.68 -26.03
N PRO A 90 19.34 15.59 -25.33
CA PRO A 90 19.32 15.68 -23.88
C PRO A 90 17.91 15.81 -23.29
N GLU A 91 17.02 16.55 -23.95
CA GLU A 91 15.64 16.77 -23.52
C GLU A 91 14.84 15.46 -23.51
N MET A 92 15.00 14.64 -24.56
CA MET A 92 14.34 13.34 -24.63
C MET A 92 14.91 12.36 -23.61
N LEU A 93 16.23 12.39 -23.38
CA LEU A 93 16.85 11.56 -22.33
C LEU A 93 16.33 11.95 -20.94
N GLN A 94 16.21 13.24 -20.63
CA GLN A 94 15.62 13.73 -19.38
C GLN A 94 14.15 13.31 -19.24
N TYR A 95 13.37 13.36 -20.31
CA TYR A 95 11.99 12.86 -20.30
C TYR A 95 11.94 11.37 -19.96
N ILE A 96 12.76 10.54 -20.60
CA ILE A 96 12.82 9.09 -20.34
C ILE A 96 13.22 8.81 -18.88
N ASP A 97 14.21 9.53 -18.36
CA ASP A 97 14.64 9.40 -16.96
C ASP A 97 13.53 9.82 -15.98
N GLY A 98 12.74 10.83 -16.34
CA GLY A 98 11.54 11.24 -15.62
C GLY A 98 10.51 10.11 -15.54
N VAL A 99 10.23 9.44 -16.65
CA VAL A 99 9.30 8.29 -16.71
C VAL A 99 9.80 7.13 -15.83
N VAL A 100 11.09 6.79 -15.91
CA VAL A 100 11.70 5.73 -15.08
C VAL A 100 11.59 6.06 -13.59
N THR A 101 11.90 7.31 -13.23
CA THR A 101 11.82 7.80 -11.84
C THR A 101 10.38 7.78 -11.32
N GLN A 102 9.42 8.23 -12.14
CA GLN A 102 8.01 8.22 -11.80
C GLN A 102 7.52 6.78 -11.53
N ARG A 103 7.85 5.83 -12.41
CA ARG A 103 7.49 4.42 -12.22
C ARG A 103 8.07 3.87 -10.92
N ALA A 104 9.35 4.13 -10.65
CA ALA A 104 10.01 3.69 -9.42
C ALA A 104 9.31 4.23 -8.17
N SER A 105 9.01 5.53 -8.14
CA SER A 105 8.28 6.15 -7.02
C SER A 105 6.90 5.54 -6.79
N LEU A 106 6.17 5.19 -7.85
CA LEU A 106 4.85 4.58 -7.74
C LEU A 106 4.92 3.12 -7.27
N LEU A 107 5.92 2.37 -7.73
CA LEU A 107 6.18 1.01 -7.22
C LEU A 107 6.54 1.03 -5.74
N ASP A 108 7.38 1.95 -5.29
CA ASP A 108 7.72 2.11 -3.87
C ASP A 108 6.48 2.43 -3.04
N ALA A 109 5.62 3.34 -3.53
CA ALA A 109 4.37 3.65 -2.88
C ALA A 109 3.43 2.43 -2.81
N TRP A 110 3.39 1.60 -3.84
CA TRP A 110 2.63 0.35 -3.83
C TRP A 110 3.21 -0.66 -2.82
N TYR A 111 4.52 -0.90 -2.84
CA TYR A 111 5.20 -1.80 -1.89
C TYR A 111 5.01 -1.36 -0.44
N TYR A 112 5.10 -0.06 -0.18
CA TYR A 112 4.83 0.50 1.14
C TYR A 112 3.41 0.14 1.63
N ARG A 113 2.39 0.27 0.78
CA ARG A 113 1.01 -0.10 1.13
C ARG A 113 0.85 -1.60 1.37
N VAL A 114 1.53 -2.45 0.59
CA VAL A 114 1.55 -3.90 0.82
C VAL A 114 2.19 -4.23 2.17
N HIS A 115 3.30 -3.58 2.51
CA HIS A 115 3.98 -3.75 3.80
C HIS A 115 3.09 -3.32 4.97
N LEU A 116 2.41 -2.18 4.85
CA LEU A 116 1.46 -1.70 5.86
C LEU A 116 0.33 -2.71 6.12
N LYS A 117 -0.21 -3.35 5.07
CA LYS A 117 -1.20 -4.43 5.23
C LYS A 117 -0.63 -5.57 6.08
N GLY A 118 0.61 -5.98 5.84
CA GLY A 118 1.30 -7.00 6.65
C GLY A 118 1.43 -6.60 8.12
N ASN A 119 1.82 -5.35 8.39
CA ASN A 119 1.92 -4.82 9.76
C ASN A 119 0.57 -4.78 10.47
N MET A 120 -0.50 -4.39 9.77
CA MET A 120 -1.87 -4.43 10.29
C MET A 120 -2.29 -5.85 10.66
N THR A 121 -2.05 -6.83 9.78
CA THR A 121 -2.35 -8.24 10.06
C THR A 121 -1.60 -8.74 11.30
N ARG A 122 -0.32 -8.39 11.46
CA ARG A 122 0.48 -8.75 12.64
C ARG A 122 -0.09 -8.14 13.91
N LEU A 123 -0.48 -6.86 13.87
CA LEU A 123 -1.07 -6.16 15.03
C LEU A 123 -2.41 -6.81 15.44
N VAL A 124 -3.28 -7.10 14.47
CA VAL A 124 -4.56 -7.78 14.72
C VAL A 124 -4.35 -9.15 15.37
N ASN A 125 -3.38 -9.93 14.88
CA ASN A 125 -3.06 -11.23 15.45
C ASN A 125 -2.52 -11.11 16.88
N LYS A 126 -1.66 -10.12 17.18
CA LYS A 126 -1.15 -9.84 18.53
C LYS A 126 -2.27 -9.46 19.50
N ILE A 127 -3.21 -8.64 19.05
CA ILE A 127 -4.39 -8.29 19.87
C ILE A 127 -5.18 -9.56 20.13
N ARG A 128 -5.55 -10.31 19.09
CA ARG A 128 -6.31 -11.56 19.23
C ARG A 128 -5.64 -12.56 20.17
N SER A 129 -4.33 -12.78 20.09
CA SER A 129 -3.62 -13.68 21.01
C SER A 129 -3.69 -13.20 22.47
N THR A 130 -3.68 -11.88 22.68
CA THR A 130 -3.88 -11.29 24.01
C THR A 130 -5.32 -11.51 24.51
N LEU A 131 -6.33 -11.37 23.62
CA LEU A 131 -7.73 -11.65 23.96
C LEU A 131 -8.00 -13.12 24.31
N SER A 132 -7.27 -14.03 23.66
CA SER A 132 -7.42 -15.48 23.81
C SER A 132 -6.55 -16.09 24.91
N SER A 133 -5.69 -15.30 25.56
CA SER A 133 -4.91 -15.77 26.70
C SER A 133 -5.81 -15.88 27.95
N PRO A 134 -5.71 -16.96 28.75
CA PRO A 134 -6.55 -17.23 29.92
C PRO A 134 -6.66 -16.03 30.87
#